data_AF-A0A2E1Y4Z8-F1
#
_entry.id   AF-A0A2E1Y4Z8-F1
#
_cell.length_a   1.000
_cell.length_b   1.000
_cell.length_c   1.000
_cell.angle_alpha   90.00
_cell.angle_beta   90.00
_cell.angle_gamma   90.00
#
_symmetry.space_group_name_H-M   'P 1'
#
loop_
_entity.id
_entity.type
_entity.pdbx_description
1 polymer ?
#
loop_
_entity_poly.entity_id
_entity_poly.type
_entity_poly.pdbx_seq_one_letter_code
_entity_poly.pdbx_strand_id
1 'polypeptide(L)'
;MLEQNHKERAGPEGPLDVPGEYPSDTENDGGTADRPSLADDLLALFEDGKTYAEAEMAYQKSRAGYTANRLKGALALGFGAFGVLHLALIALTVGVVIALTPLVGPWIATAIVTVALIVIGIILLKMLKARIDDIRAAFSDDSHD
;
A
#
# COMPACT_ATOMS: atom_id res chain seq x y z
N MET A 1 -9.67 -71.73 6.40
CA MET A 1 -8.53 -72.20 7.21
C MET A 1 -7.83 -70.95 7.71
N LEU A 2 -8.29 -70.27 8.77
CA LEU A 2 -8.16 -70.60 10.21
C LEU A 2 -6.72 -70.92 10.60
N GLU A 3 -5.99 -69.92 11.13
CA GLU A 3 -5.28 -70.03 12.41
C GLU A 3 -4.84 -68.64 12.90
N GLN A 4 -5.66 -68.09 13.80
CA GLN A 4 -5.22 -67.12 14.81
C GLN A 4 -4.80 -67.94 16.03
N ASN A 5 -3.58 -67.72 16.53
CA ASN A 5 -3.09 -68.24 17.82
C ASN A 5 -2.39 -67.06 18.52
N HIS A 6 -3.13 -66.30 19.34
CA HIS A 6 -3.13 -66.37 20.81
C HIS A 6 -1.71 -66.21 21.38
N LYS A 7 -1.35 -65.11 22.05
CA LYS A 7 -1.49 -64.84 23.52
C LYS A 7 -0.70 -63.52 23.73
N GLU A 8 -1.05 -62.52 24.54
CA GLU A 8 -1.43 -62.57 25.95
C GLU A 8 -1.96 -61.17 26.34
N ARG A 9 -3.06 -61.12 27.10
CA ARG A 9 -3.65 -59.90 27.67
C ARG A 9 -3.16 -59.72 29.11
N ALA A 10 -2.81 -58.50 29.50
CA ALA A 10 -2.86 -57.99 30.89
C ALA A 10 -2.72 -56.45 30.84
N GLY A 11 -3.60 -55.60 31.36
CA GLY A 11 -4.88 -55.79 32.03
C GLY A 11 -5.64 -54.44 32.09
N PRO A 12 -6.96 -54.42 32.31
CA PRO A 12 -7.71 -53.20 32.56
C PRO A 12 -7.92 -53.03 34.08
N GLU A 13 -7.01 -52.32 34.74
CA GLU A 13 -7.18 -51.95 36.15
C GLU A 13 -7.82 -50.56 36.20
N GLY A 14 -9.16 -50.54 36.17
CA GLY A 14 -9.93 -49.48 36.81
C GLY A 14 -10.54 -50.09 38.06
N PRO A 15 -10.28 -49.52 39.24
CA PRO A 15 -11.37 -48.83 39.93
C PRO A 15 -10.94 -47.47 40.49
N LEU A 16 -11.88 -46.53 40.46
CA LEU A 16 -11.81 -45.20 41.04
C LEU A 16 -11.19 -45.20 42.46
N ASP A 17 -10.22 -44.31 42.68
CA ASP A 17 -9.84 -43.86 44.02
C ASP A 17 -9.63 -42.34 43.97
N VAL A 18 -10.69 -41.59 44.28
CA VAL A 18 -10.67 -40.15 44.53
C VAL A 18 -10.94 -39.93 46.01
N PRO A 19 -9.89 -39.70 46.79
CA PRO A 19 -10.01 -38.68 47.84
C PRO A 19 -8.69 -37.94 48.06
N GLY A 20 -8.72 -36.63 47.84
CA GLY A 20 -7.61 -35.74 48.15
C GLY A 20 -8.01 -34.30 47.90
N GLU A 21 -8.76 -33.75 48.85
CA GLU A 21 -8.85 -32.33 49.22
C GLU A 21 -7.78 -31.47 48.51
N TYR A 22 -8.17 -30.56 47.62
CA TYR A 22 -7.29 -29.43 47.31
C TYR A 22 -7.30 -28.56 48.56
N PRO A 23 -6.16 -28.35 49.25
CA PRO A 23 -6.11 -27.32 50.27
C PRO A 23 -6.40 -26.00 49.56
N SER A 24 -7.59 -25.47 49.81
CA SER A 24 -7.89 -24.07 49.57
C SER A 24 -7.12 -23.28 50.61
N ASP A 25 -5.82 -23.10 50.37
CA ASP A 25 -5.01 -22.15 51.11
C ASP A 25 -5.40 -20.74 50.66
N THR A 26 -6.58 -20.32 51.12
CA THR A 26 -6.90 -18.92 51.30
C THR A 26 -6.07 -18.42 52.47
N GLU A 27 -4.77 -18.23 52.24
CA GLU A 27 -3.91 -17.45 53.11
C GLU A 27 -3.82 -16.04 52.52
N ASN A 28 -4.86 -15.27 52.84
CA ASN A 28 -4.85 -13.82 52.74
C ASN A 28 -4.15 -13.31 54.00
N ASP A 29 -2.86 -12.97 53.89
CA ASP A 29 -2.23 -12.08 54.86
C ASP A 29 -1.30 -11.06 54.18
N GLY A 30 -1.79 -9.82 54.16
CA GLY A 30 -1.06 -8.55 54.26
C GLY A 30 0.31 -8.41 53.59
N GLY A 31 0.33 -8.01 52.33
CA GLY A 31 1.49 -7.37 51.70
C GLY A 31 1.05 -6.38 50.61
N THR A 32 1.09 -5.08 50.92
CA THR A 32 1.07 -3.90 50.03
C THR A 32 0.54 -4.10 48.60
N ALA A 33 -0.53 -3.38 48.27
CA ALA A 33 -1.07 -3.20 46.94
C ALA A 33 0.02 -3.07 45.85
N ASP A 34 0.31 -4.17 45.18
CA ASP A 34 0.97 -4.18 43.88
C ASP A 34 0.01 -4.88 42.92
N ARG A 35 -1.12 -4.21 42.67
CA ARG A 35 -1.96 -4.57 41.53
C ARG A 35 -1.12 -4.22 40.30
N PRO A 36 -0.90 -5.14 39.36
CA PRO A 36 -0.30 -4.80 38.07
C PRO A 36 -1.02 -3.55 37.56
N SER A 37 -0.26 -2.47 37.44
CA SER A 37 -0.84 -1.18 37.13
C SER A 37 -1.46 -1.30 35.75
N LEU A 38 -2.67 -0.77 35.54
CA LEU A 38 -3.21 -0.65 34.18
C LEU A 38 -2.26 0.13 33.27
N ALA A 39 -1.41 0.99 33.84
CA ALA A 39 -0.34 1.63 33.09
C ALA A 39 0.73 0.64 32.60
N ASP A 40 1.07 -0.38 33.38
CA ASP A 40 1.98 -1.45 32.98
C ASP A 40 1.33 -2.37 31.95
N ASP A 41 0.03 -2.66 32.08
CA ASP A 41 -0.72 -3.42 31.07
C ASP A 41 -0.85 -2.63 29.75
N LEU A 42 -1.04 -1.31 29.81
CA LEU A 42 -1.03 -0.45 28.62
C LEU A 42 0.37 -0.31 28.01
N LEU A 43 1.41 -0.32 28.84
CA LEU A 43 2.80 -0.33 28.36
C LEU A 43 3.11 -1.66 27.66
N ALA A 44 2.65 -2.78 28.22
CA ALA A 44 2.78 -4.11 27.63
C ALA A 44 1.98 -4.23 26.32
N LEU A 45 0.75 -3.72 26.26
CA LEU A 45 -0.04 -3.66 25.02
C LEU A 45 0.57 -2.70 23.98
N PHE A 46 1.22 -1.63 24.43
CA PHE A 46 1.92 -0.70 23.54
C PHE A 46 3.21 -1.31 22.99
N GLU A 47 3.96 -2.05 23.82
CA GLU A 47 5.14 -2.80 23.39
C GLU A 47 4.76 -3.93 22.43
N ASP A 48 3.73 -4.72 22.74
CA ASP A 48 3.20 -5.77 21.86
C ASP A 48 2.64 -5.19 20.56
N GLY A 49 1.92 -4.05 20.63
CA GLY A 49 1.38 -3.33 19.48
C GLY A 49 2.47 -2.72 18.59
N LYS A 50 3.56 -2.24 19.18
CA LYS A 50 4.75 -1.78 18.44
C LYS A 50 5.41 -2.93 17.70
N THR A 51 5.60 -4.08 18.34
CA THR A 51 6.19 -5.26 17.70
C THR A 51 5.31 -5.79 16.56
N TYR A 52 3.98 -5.73 16.70
CA TYR A 52 3.04 -6.09 15.64
C TYR A 52 3.04 -5.08 14.48
N ALA A 53 3.11 -3.78 14.78
CA ALA A 53 3.22 -2.72 13.78
C ALA A 53 4.55 -2.78 12.99
N GLU A 54 5.65 -3.12 13.66
CA GLU A 54 6.95 -3.35 13.02
C GLU A 54 6.91 -4.56 12.07
N ALA A 55 6.15 -5.61 12.42
CA ALA A 55 5.94 -6.78 11.57
C ALA A 55 5.10 -6.47 10.32
N GLU A 56 4.03 -5.68 10.45
CA GLU A 56 3.18 -5.27 9.32
C GLU A 56 3.91 -4.28 8.38
N MET A 57 4.70 -3.35 8.96
CA MET A 57 5.56 -2.44 8.21
C MET A 57 6.61 -3.20 7.38
N ALA A 58 7.20 -4.27 7.92
CA ALA A 58 8.15 -5.11 7.18
C ALA A 58 7.48 -5.83 5.99
N TYR A 59 6.22 -6.22 6.13
CA TYR A 59 5.44 -6.86 5.05
C TYR A 59 5.10 -5.88 3.93
N GLN A 60 4.62 -4.67 4.27
CA GLN A 60 4.32 -3.62 3.29
C GLN A 60 5.58 -3.05 2.62
N LYS A 61 6.72 -3.01 3.33
CA LYS A 61 8.02 -2.61 2.78
C LYS A 61 8.52 -3.55 1.68
N SER A 62 8.22 -4.85 1.76
CA SER A 62 8.59 -5.81 0.71
C SER A 62 7.75 -5.64 -0.57
N ARG A 63 6.45 -5.36 -0.40
CA ARG A 63 5.51 -5.12 -1.52
C ARG A 63 5.76 -3.75 -2.17
N ALA A 64 6.10 -2.74 -1.37
CA ALA A 64 6.52 -1.42 -1.84
C ALA A 64 7.87 -1.46 -2.56
N GLY A 65 8.83 -2.27 -2.12
CA GLY A 65 10.14 -2.41 -2.76
C GLY A 65 10.07 -3.02 -4.17
N TYR A 66 9.19 -4.00 -4.39
CA TYR A 66 9.01 -4.61 -5.71
C TYR A 66 8.35 -3.64 -6.71
N THR A 67 7.34 -2.89 -6.27
CA THR A 67 6.71 -1.83 -7.06
C THR A 67 7.67 -0.66 -7.30
N ALA A 68 8.49 -0.29 -6.32
CA ALA A 68 9.46 0.81 -6.44
C ALA A 68 10.54 0.53 -7.50
N ASN A 69 11.05 -0.71 -7.57
CA ASN A 69 12.07 -1.04 -8.58
C ASN A 69 11.49 -1.10 -10.00
N ARG A 70 10.23 -1.54 -10.14
CA ARG A 70 9.48 -1.49 -11.41
C ARG A 70 9.13 -0.05 -11.81
N LEU A 71 8.77 0.78 -10.83
CA LEU A 71 8.51 2.20 -11.03
C LEU A 71 9.75 2.92 -11.51
N LYS A 72 10.95 2.59 -10.99
CA LYS A 72 12.20 3.20 -11.46
C LYS A 72 12.48 2.92 -12.94
N GLY A 73 12.25 1.68 -13.40
CA GLY A 73 12.35 1.31 -14.82
C GLY A 73 11.28 1.99 -15.67
N ALA A 74 10.04 2.03 -15.20
CA ALA A 74 8.93 2.71 -15.88
C ALA A 74 9.14 4.23 -15.97
N LEU A 75 9.71 4.84 -14.93
CA LEU A 75 10.08 6.26 -14.93
C LEU A 75 11.21 6.53 -15.92
N ALA A 76 12.25 5.69 -15.95
CA ALA A 76 13.33 5.85 -16.93
C ALA A 76 12.81 5.78 -18.37
N LEU A 77 11.95 4.81 -18.67
CA LEU A 77 11.32 4.70 -20.00
C LEU A 77 10.34 5.85 -20.25
N GLY A 78 9.60 6.28 -19.24
CA GLY A 78 8.68 7.42 -19.31
C GLY A 78 9.40 8.73 -19.59
N PHE A 79 10.51 9.01 -18.92
CA PHE A 79 11.37 10.16 -19.20
C PHE A 79 12.02 10.07 -20.57
N GLY A 80 12.45 8.88 -21.01
CA GLY A 80 12.96 8.67 -22.36
C GLY A 80 11.91 8.97 -23.43
N ALA A 81 10.72 8.40 -23.30
CA ALA A 81 9.60 8.63 -24.22
C ALA A 81 9.15 10.09 -24.21
N PHE A 82 9.02 10.71 -23.02
CA PHE A 82 8.71 12.13 -22.88
C PHE A 82 9.78 13.00 -23.54
N GLY A 83 11.06 12.69 -23.33
CA GLY A 83 12.16 13.41 -23.96
C GLY A 83 12.11 13.36 -25.49
N VAL A 84 11.94 12.15 -26.06
CA VAL A 84 11.79 11.99 -27.52
C VAL A 84 10.56 12.73 -28.05
N LEU A 85 9.42 12.60 -27.37
CA LEU A 85 8.18 13.29 -27.75
C LEU A 85 8.35 14.82 -27.67
N HIS A 86 9.05 15.31 -26.64
CA HIS A 86 9.33 16.74 -26.48
C HIS A 86 10.26 17.26 -27.58
N LEU A 87 11.32 16.52 -27.90
CA LEU A 87 12.20 16.85 -29.04
C LEU A 87 11.41 16.87 -30.36
N ALA A 88 10.53 15.88 -30.58
CA ALA A 88 9.65 15.86 -31.74
C ALA A 88 8.70 17.07 -31.79
N LEU A 89 8.17 17.50 -30.64
CA LEU A 89 7.30 18.68 -30.55
C LEU A 89 8.05 19.98 -30.87
N ILE A 90 9.30 20.11 -30.41
CA ILE A 90 10.17 21.25 -30.78
C ILE A 90 10.44 21.23 -32.28
N ALA A 91 10.84 20.07 -32.83
CA ALA A 91 11.11 19.93 -34.26
C ALA A 91 9.87 20.24 -35.12
N LEU A 92 8.68 19.81 -34.69
CA LEU A 92 7.41 20.15 -35.31
C LEU A 92 7.15 21.65 -35.29
N THR A 93 7.35 22.29 -34.13
CA THR A 93 7.17 23.74 -33.96
C THR A 93 8.08 24.51 -34.93
N VAL A 94 9.36 24.15 -34.99
CA VAL A 94 10.33 24.74 -35.91
C VAL A 94 9.93 24.51 -37.37
N GLY A 95 9.53 23.28 -37.72
CA GLY A 95 9.08 22.93 -39.07
C GLY A 95 7.87 23.75 -39.53
N VAL A 96 6.87 23.94 -38.67
CA VAL A 96 5.69 24.77 -38.97
C VAL A 96 6.07 26.23 -39.17
N VAL A 97 6.95 26.79 -38.32
CA VAL A 97 7.42 28.17 -38.48
C VAL A 97 8.12 28.35 -39.82
N ILE A 98 9.03 27.44 -40.19
CA ILE A 98 9.74 27.48 -41.48
C ILE A 98 8.76 27.38 -42.65
N ALA A 99 7.75 26.51 -42.54
CA ALA A 99 6.73 26.34 -43.58
C ALA A 99 5.82 27.56 -43.75
N LEU A 100 5.48 28.27 -42.68
CA LEU A 100 4.64 29.48 -42.71
C LEU A 100 5.42 30.75 -43.09
N THR A 101 6.72 30.79 -42.79
CA THR A 101 7.58 31.96 -43.04
C THR A 101 7.46 32.51 -44.48
N PRO A 102 7.50 31.71 -45.57
CA PRO A 102 7.37 32.25 -46.92
C PRO A 102 5.97 32.81 -47.26
N LEU A 103 4.93 32.50 -46.48
CA LEU A 103 3.57 32.99 -46.73
C LEU A 103 3.27 34.29 -45.98
N VAL A 104 3.68 34.37 -44.71
CA VAL A 104 3.28 35.47 -43.80
C VAL A 104 4.46 36.23 -43.20
N GLY A 105 5.69 35.80 -43.46
CA GLY A 105 6.89 36.33 -42.83
C GLY A 105 7.18 35.73 -41.45
N PRO A 106 8.43 35.85 -40.96
CA PRO A 106 8.89 35.11 -39.79
C PRO A 106 8.19 35.55 -38.48
N TRP A 107 7.96 36.85 -38.29
CA TRP A 107 7.33 37.39 -37.08
C TRP A 107 5.86 37.01 -36.94
N ILE A 108 5.12 37.00 -38.05
CA ILE A 108 3.71 36.62 -38.04
C ILE A 108 3.58 35.10 -37.90
N ALA A 109 4.47 34.33 -38.55
CA ALA A 109 4.51 32.88 -38.41
C ALA A 109 4.70 32.45 -36.95
N THR A 110 5.67 33.03 -36.23
CA THR A 110 5.91 32.70 -34.82
C THR A 110 4.71 33.08 -33.95
N ALA A 111 4.13 34.26 -34.14
CA ALA A 111 2.94 34.69 -33.40
C ALA A 111 1.76 33.72 -33.59
N ILE A 112 1.48 33.31 -34.82
CA ILE A 112 0.40 32.35 -35.13
C ILE A 112 0.66 31.01 -34.43
N VAL A 113 1.87 30.46 -34.55
CA VAL A 113 2.21 29.16 -33.95
C VAL A 113 2.13 29.20 -32.43
N THR A 114 2.62 30.27 -31.81
CA THR A 114 2.54 30.45 -30.35
C THR A 114 1.09 30.51 -29.87
N VAL A 115 0.24 31.30 -30.53
CA VAL A 115 -1.19 31.38 -30.17
C VAL A 115 -1.87 30.03 -30.35
N ALA A 116 -1.61 29.32 -31.45
CA ALA A 116 -2.17 28.00 -31.69
C ALA A 116 -1.77 26.99 -30.60
N LEU A 117 -0.47 26.94 -30.24
CA LEU A 117 0.02 26.06 -29.17
C LEU A 117 -0.57 26.40 -27.80
N ILE A 118 -0.75 27.69 -27.47
CA ILE A 118 -1.42 28.12 -26.23
C ILE A 118 -2.86 27.62 -26.20
N VAL A 119 -3.62 27.79 -27.28
CA VAL A 119 -5.02 27.32 -27.37
C VAL A 119 -5.08 25.80 -27.18
N ILE A 120 -4.23 25.05 -27.87
CA ILE A 120 -4.13 23.60 -27.73
C ILE A 120 -3.79 23.24 -26.27
N GLY A 121 -2.80 23.90 -25.68
CA GLY A 121 -2.39 23.68 -24.29
C GLY A 121 -3.54 23.90 -23.29
N ILE A 122 -4.31 24.98 -23.46
CA ILE A 122 -5.48 25.26 -22.63
C ILE A 122 -6.53 24.15 -22.78
N ILE A 123 -6.81 23.68 -24.00
CA ILE A 123 -7.76 22.59 -24.23
C ILE A 123 -7.31 21.31 -23.52
N LEU A 124 -6.03 20.92 -23.66
CA LEU A 124 -5.47 19.75 -23.00
C LEU A 124 -5.54 19.86 -21.47
N LEU A 125 -5.24 21.03 -20.91
CA LEU A 125 -5.35 21.28 -19.46
C LEU A 125 -6.79 21.15 -18.97
N LYS A 126 -7.76 21.68 -19.72
CA LYS A 126 -9.19 21.53 -19.38
C LYS A 126 -9.64 20.08 -19.42
N MET A 127 -9.22 19.31 -20.43
CA MET A 127 -9.51 17.89 -20.52
C MET A 127 -8.89 17.12 -19.35
N LEU A 128 -7.64 17.40 -19.00
CA LEU A 128 -6.97 16.78 -17.86
C LEU A 128 -7.70 17.11 -16.54
N LYS A 129 -8.06 18.37 -16.34
CA LYS A 129 -8.81 18.81 -15.16
C LYS A 129 -10.15 18.08 -15.05
N ALA A 130 -10.90 17.97 -16.15
CA ALA A 130 -12.18 17.25 -16.16
C ALA A 130 -11.99 15.79 -15.72
N ARG A 131 -10.96 15.09 -16.23
CA ARG A 131 -10.69 13.70 -15.82
C ARG A 131 -10.32 13.57 -14.35
N ILE A 132 -9.55 14.52 -13.80
CA ILE A 132 -9.19 14.51 -12.38
C ILE A 132 -10.40 14.81 -11.50
N ASP A 133 -11.23 15.77 -11.91
CA ASP A 133 -12.45 16.15 -11.19
C ASP A 133 -13.46 14.98 -11.18
N ASP A 134 -13.62 14.25 -12.28
CA ASP A 134 -14.47 13.04 -12.36
C ASP A 134 -14.01 11.96 -11.37
N ILE A 135 -12.70 11.70 -11.30
CA ILE A 135 -12.11 10.72 -10.37
C ILE A 135 -12.34 11.18 -8.93
N ARG A 136 -12.12 12.46 -8.63
CA ARG A 136 -12.30 13.02 -7.30
C ARG A 136 -13.76 12.92 -6.85
N ALA A 137 -14.71 13.17 -7.76
CA ALA A 137 -16.15 13.09 -7.47
C ALA A 137 -16.55 11.68 -7.03
N ALA A 138 -16.04 10.63 -7.69
CA ALA A 138 -16.32 9.24 -7.34
C ALA A 138 -15.83 8.86 -5.92
N PHE A 139 -14.74 9.46 -5.43
CA PHE A 139 -14.23 9.20 -4.08
C PHE A 139 -14.91 10.04 -2.99
N SER A 140 -15.56 11.15 -3.34
CA SER A 140 -16.28 11.99 -2.37
C SER A 140 -17.72 11.54 -2.11
N ASP A 141 -18.27 10.67 -2.95
CA ASP A 141 -19.63 10.14 -2.81
C ASP A 141 -19.70 9.03 -1.73
N ASP A 142 -18.61 8.28 -1.52
CA ASP A 142 -18.50 7.20 -0.52
C ASP A 142 -18.45 7.69 0.95
N SER A 143 -18.31 9.00 1.20
CA SER A 143 -18.10 9.55 2.56
C SER A 143 -19.36 10.12 3.23
N HIS A 144 -20.55 9.89 2.67
CA HIS A 144 -21.79 10.50 3.15
C HIS A 144 -22.91 9.55 3.62
N ASP A 145 -22.65 8.23 3.67
CA ASP A 145 -23.58 7.23 4.22
C ASP A 145 -23.09 6.62 5.55
#